data_AF-A0A8S3GAN9-F1
#
_entry.id   AF-A0A8S3GAN9-F1
#
_cell.length_a   1.000
_cell.length_b   1.000
_cell.length_c   1.000
_cell.angle_alpha   90.00
_cell.angle_beta   90.00
_cell.angle_gamma   90.00
#
_symmetry.space_group_name_H-M   'P 1'
#
loop_
_entity.id
_entity.type
_entity.pdbx_description
1 polymer ?
#
loop_
_entity_poly.entity_id
_entity_poly.type
_entity_poly.pdbx_seq_one_letter_code
_entity_poly.pdbx_strand_id
1 'polypeptide(L)'
;MKAIINFKPYSWSSKELHKVEGFIFDSQKHKLRGLYGYWTDSLYSIDIERFEVFLKQQKKEAKSAPKCHQQQITNSPTTATNDTDNTDLDEELPDADPSHEQLNLPPNSLTLWRIMPKLEYGLQYYNFSLFTMALNQLTEENKNNRSSLPPTDSRFRPDI
;
A
#
# COMPACT_ATOMS: atom_id res chain seq x y z
N MET A 1 -19.56 -0.09 -19.43
CA MET A 1 -18.74 0.68 -18.47
C MET A 1 -17.49 -0.12 -18.17
N LYS A 2 -16.32 0.51 -18.08
CA LYS A 2 -15.02 -0.15 -17.85
C LYS A 2 -14.21 0.65 -16.84
N ALA A 3 -13.58 0.00 -15.87
CA ALA A 3 -12.59 0.61 -15.00
C ALA A 3 -11.18 0.15 -15.40
N ILE A 4 -10.21 1.06 -15.35
CA ILE A 4 -8.79 0.75 -15.52
C ILE A 4 -8.07 1.28 -14.29
N ILE A 5 -7.34 0.42 -13.60
CA ILE A 5 -6.53 0.74 -12.41
C ILE A 5 -5.10 0.31 -12.70
N ASN A 6 -4.15 1.22 -12.47
CA ASN A 6 -2.72 1.00 -12.68
C ASN A 6 -2.02 1.07 -11.33
N PHE A 7 -1.33 -0.01 -10.97
CA PHE A 7 -0.42 -0.06 -9.83
C PHE A 7 0.93 0.47 -10.29
N LYS A 8 1.39 1.57 -9.68
CA LYS A 8 2.65 2.18 -10.06
C LYS A 8 3.79 1.39 -9.42
N PRO A 9 4.79 0.93 -10.20
CA PRO A 9 5.99 0.35 -9.62
C PRO A 9 6.76 1.43 -8.88
N TYR A 10 7.37 1.07 -7.76
CA TYR A 10 8.40 1.90 -7.15
C TYR A 10 9.62 1.91 -8.08
N SER A 11 10.19 3.08 -8.31
CA SER A 11 11.32 3.23 -9.22
C SER A 11 12.17 4.44 -8.82
N TRP A 12 13.44 4.44 -9.20
CA TRP A 12 14.35 5.57 -9.02
C TRP A 12 13.79 6.91 -9.55
N SER A 13 12.93 6.85 -10.59
CA SER A 13 12.25 8.03 -11.17
C SER A 13 10.85 8.31 -10.58
N SER A 14 10.33 7.42 -9.73
CA SER A 14 9.00 7.54 -9.10
C SER A 14 9.06 6.94 -7.70
N LYS A 15 9.36 7.81 -6.73
CA LYS A 15 9.51 7.44 -5.31
C LYS A 15 8.17 7.32 -4.56
N GLU A 16 7.05 7.22 -5.28
CA GLU A 16 5.72 7.12 -4.68
C GLU A 16 5.35 5.65 -4.49
N LEU A 17 5.72 5.10 -3.33
CA LEU A 17 5.45 3.72 -2.97
C LEU A 17 3.94 3.46 -2.88
N HIS A 18 3.51 2.26 -3.31
CA HIS A 18 2.13 1.77 -3.25
C HIS A 18 1.06 2.58 -4.01
N LYS A 19 1.46 3.55 -4.82
CA LYS A 19 0.53 4.42 -5.54
C LYS A 19 -0.31 3.64 -6.56
N VAL A 20 -1.60 3.94 -6.60
CA VAL A 20 -2.54 3.47 -7.61
C VAL A 20 -3.22 4.65 -8.29
N GLU A 21 -3.41 4.55 -9.61
CA GLU A 21 -4.12 5.55 -10.41
C GLU A 21 -4.95 4.90 -11.51
N GLY A 22 -6.11 5.47 -11.80
CA GLY A 22 -7.04 4.87 -12.74
C GLY A 22 -8.13 5.81 -13.20
N PHE A 23 -8.99 5.26 -14.06
CA PHE A 23 -10.15 5.96 -14.60
C PHE A 23 -11.32 4.98 -14.79
N ILE A 24 -12.53 5.52 -14.63
CA ILE A 24 -13.77 4.85 -15.04
C ILE A 24 -14.19 5.42 -16.40
N PHE A 25 -14.58 4.54 -17.31
CA PHE A 25 -15.01 4.86 -18.66
C PHE A 25 -16.47 4.44 -18.91
N ASP A 26 -17.18 5.24 -19.70
CA ASP A 26 -18.49 4.88 -20.23
C ASP A 26 -18.37 3.79 -21.34
N SER A 27 -19.50 3.45 -21.97
CA SER A 27 -19.52 2.53 -23.11
C SER A 27 -18.85 3.10 -24.37
N GLN A 28 -18.78 4.43 -24.48
CA GLN A 28 -18.19 5.17 -25.60
C GLN A 28 -16.70 5.47 -25.40
N LYS A 29 -16.09 4.94 -24.33
CA LYS A 29 -14.67 5.15 -23.93
C LYS A 29 -14.35 6.58 -23.48
N HIS A 30 -15.34 7.38 -23.10
CA HIS A 30 -15.09 8.65 -22.41
C HIS A 30 -14.82 8.42 -20.93
N LYS A 31 -13.88 9.19 -20.38
CA LYS A 31 -13.55 9.15 -18.95
C LYS A 31 -14.65 9.84 -18.15
N LEU A 32 -15.18 9.15 -17.15
CA LEU A 32 -16.22 9.65 -16.25
C LEU A 32 -15.62 10.15 -14.94
N ARG A 33 -14.70 9.38 -14.35
CA ARG A 33 -14.10 9.69 -13.05
C ARG A 33 -12.62 9.29 -13.01
N GLY A 34 -11.86 10.02 -12.21
CA GLY A 34 -10.54 9.62 -11.75
C GLY A 34 -10.63 8.67 -10.57
N LEU A 35 -9.68 7.73 -10.49
CA LEU A 35 -9.41 6.88 -9.34
C LEU A 35 -7.95 7.08 -8.93
N TYR A 36 -7.69 7.23 -7.65
CA TYR A 36 -6.32 7.35 -7.15
C TYR A 36 -6.23 6.99 -5.68
N GLY A 37 -5.03 6.69 -5.20
CA GLY A 37 -4.77 6.39 -3.79
C GLY A 37 -3.53 5.52 -3.61
N TYR A 38 -3.51 4.76 -2.52
CA TYR A 38 -2.44 3.85 -2.14
C TYR A 38 -3.06 2.51 -1.76
N TRP A 39 -2.66 1.43 -2.41
CA TRP A 39 -3.33 0.12 -2.23
C TRP A 39 -3.16 -0.46 -0.82
N THR A 40 -2.19 0.05 -0.04
CA THR A 40 -1.99 -0.29 1.37
C THR A 40 -2.76 0.59 2.35
N ASP A 41 -3.42 1.66 1.90
CA ASP A 41 -4.08 2.62 2.79
C ASP A 41 -5.50 2.98 2.33
N SER A 42 -5.67 3.56 1.15
CA SER A 42 -6.97 4.11 0.75
C SER A 42 -7.13 4.28 -0.76
N LEU A 43 -8.38 4.27 -1.21
CA LEU A 43 -8.78 4.48 -2.60
C LEU A 43 -9.87 5.55 -2.69
N TYR A 44 -9.67 6.50 -3.60
CA TYR A 44 -10.53 7.64 -3.79
C TYR A 44 -11.07 7.72 -5.21
N SER A 45 -12.18 8.45 -5.37
CA SER A 45 -12.72 8.85 -6.67
C SER A 45 -13.00 10.33 -6.72
N ILE A 46 -12.75 10.95 -7.87
CA ILE A 46 -13.00 12.37 -8.10
C ILE A 46 -13.49 12.60 -9.53
N ASP A 47 -14.21 13.70 -9.74
CA ASP A 47 -14.68 14.11 -11.08
C ASP A 47 -13.52 14.29 -12.05
N ILE A 48 -13.74 13.92 -13.31
CA ILE A 48 -12.67 13.81 -14.30
C ILE A 48 -11.93 15.13 -14.53
N GLU A 49 -12.65 16.24 -14.63
CA GLU A 49 -12.06 17.57 -14.90
C GLU A 49 -11.05 17.97 -13.83
N ARG A 50 -11.40 17.73 -12.56
CA ARG A 50 -10.55 18.03 -11.40
C ARG A 50 -9.35 17.09 -11.34
N PHE A 51 -9.57 15.82 -11.66
CA PHE A 51 -8.50 14.83 -11.67
C PHE A 51 -7.42 15.17 -12.69
N GLU A 52 -7.80 15.62 -13.89
CA GLU A 52 -6.83 15.99 -14.91
C GLU A 52 -6.01 17.23 -14.53
N VAL A 53 -6.60 18.20 -13.81
CA VAL A 53 -5.88 19.33 -13.23
C VAL A 53 -4.88 18.85 -12.17
N PHE A 54 -5.31 17.97 -11.26
CA PHE A 54 -4.47 17.40 -10.21
C PHE A 54 -3.26 16.64 -10.78
N LEU A 55 -3.47 15.77 -11.78
CA LEU A 55 -2.39 15.05 -12.44
C LEU A 55 -1.40 15.97 -13.17
N LYS A 56 -1.88 17.08 -13.76
CA LYS A 56 -0.99 18.07 -14.39
C LYS A 56 -0.14 18.80 -13.36
N GLN A 57 -0.71 19.09 -12.18
CA GLN A 57 0.01 19.75 -11.08
C GLN A 57 1.14 18.86 -10.53
N GLN A 58 0.84 17.60 -10.21
CA GLN A 58 1.86 16.66 -9.74
C GLN A 58 3.02 16.48 -10.75
N LYS A 59 2.71 16.41 -12.06
CA LYS A 59 3.74 16.31 -13.09
C LYS A 59 4.65 17.54 -13.17
N LYS A 60 4.18 18.73 -12.78
CA LYS A 60 5.02 19.93 -12.71
C LYS A 60 5.92 19.91 -11.48
N GLU A 61 5.38 19.49 -10.33
CA GLU A 61 6.13 19.37 -9.08
C GLU A 61 7.26 18.34 -9.20
N ALA A 62 6.99 17.18 -9.81
CA ALA A 62 7.99 16.16 -10.08
C ALA A 62 9.14 16.64 -11.00
N LYS A 63 8.90 17.62 -11.87
CA LYS A 63 9.93 18.22 -12.74
C LYS A 63 10.74 19.34 -12.08
N SER A 64 10.23 19.91 -10.99
CA SER A 64 10.77 21.11 -10.35
C SER A 64 11.54 20.79 -9.06
N ALA A 65 11.56 19.52 -8.62
CA ALA A 65 12.28 19.11 -7.41
C ALA A 65 13.79 19.35 -7.55
N PRO A 66 14.44 20.10 -6.62
CA PRO A 66 15.87 20.34 -6.66
C PRO A 66 16.66 19.05 -6.41
N LYS A 67 17.83 18.93 -7.07
CA LYS A 67 18.79 17.85 -6.81
C LYS A 67 19.23 17.93 -5.34
N CYS A 68 18.99 16.86 -4.58
CA CYS A 68 19.28 16.75 -3.17
C CYS A 68 20.75 17.10 -2.86
N HIS A 69 20.94 17.99 -1.89
CA HIS A 69 22.20 18.38 -1.27
C HIS A 69 22.62 17.24 -0.32
N GLN A 70 23.79 16.64 -0.55
CA GLN A 70 24.43 15.72 0.40
C GLN A 70 24.60 16.46 1.73
N GLN A 71 23.89 16.06 2.78
CA GLN A 71 24.14 16.54 4.13
C GLN A 71 25.10 15.62 4.87
N GLN A 72 26.04 16.29 5.53
CA GLN A 72 27.30 15.80 6.04
C GLN A 72 27.14 14.93 7.28
N ILE A 73 28.02 13.93 7.34
CA ILE A 73 28.31 13.03 8.44
C ILE A 73 28.84 13.85 9.64
N THR A 74 28.29 13.63 10.84
CA THR A 74 28.96 13.98 12.11
C THR A 74 29.06 12.76 13.02
N ASN A 75 30.24 12.15 12.94
CA ASN A 75 30.98 11.26 13.84
C ASN A 75 30.43 10.92 15.24
N SER A 76 30.46 9.61 15.56
CA SER A 76 30.83 9.10 16.89
C SER A 76 31.69 7.81 16.75
N PRO A 77 32.60 7.51 17.70
CA PRO A 77 33.83 6.78 17.41
C PRO A 77 33.79 5.26 17.65
N THR A 78 34.37 4.54 16.68
CA THR A 78 35.30 3.39 16.76
C THR A 78 35.00 2.22 17.72
N THR A 79 34.76 1.04 17.16
CA THR A 79 35.59 -0.15 17.46
C THR A 79 35.66 -1.03 16.20
N ALA A 80 36.89 -1.35 15.80
CA ALA A 80 37.24 -2.10 14.60
C ALA A 80 36.89 -3.59 14.70
N THR A 81 36.50 -4.20 13.58
CA THR A 81 37.03 -5.50 13.11
C THR A 81 36.69 -5.67 11.63
N ASN A 82 37.62 -6.31 10.91
CA ASN A 82 37.78 -6.30 9.46
C ASN A 82 36.88 -7.32 8.72
N ASP A 83 36.80 -7.07 7.41
CA ASP A 83 36.59 -8.02 6.31
C ASP A 83 35.23 -8.72 6.19
N THR A 84 34.43 -8.34 5.18
CA THR A 84 34.33 -9.08 3.89
C THR A 84 33.31 -8.38 2.98
N ASP A 85 33.74 -8.20 1.74
CA ASP A 85 33.03 -7.76 0.54
C ASP A 85 31.66 -8.46 0.35
N ASN A 86 30.58 -7.70 0.51
CA ASN A 86 29.31 -7.89 -0.19
C ASN A 86 28.72 -6.48 -0.36
N THR A 87 28.75 -5.96 -1.58
CA THR A 87 27.94 -4.80 -1.96
C THR A 87 26.48 -5.22 -2.05
N ASP A 88 25.87 -5.52 -0.90
CA ASP A 88 24.42 -5.44 -0.77
C ASP A 88 24.11 -3.94 -0.77
N LEU A 89 23.57 -3.49 -1.91
CA LEU A 89 22.88 -2.22 -1.97
C LEU A 89 21.70 -2.35 -1.02
N ASP A 90 21.91 -1.98 0.24
CA ASP A 90 20.85 -1.62 1.18
C ASP A 90 20.10 -0.45 0.53
N GLU A 91 19.18 -0.79 -0.38
CA GLU A 91 18.21 0.15 -0.91
C GLU A 91 17.29 0.46 0.27
N GLU A 92 17.74 1.41 1.09
CA GLU A 92 17.02 1.96 2.23
C GLU A 92 15.63 2.35 1.71
N LEU A 93 14.66 1.45 1.92
CA LEU A 93 13.29 1.70 1.55
C LEU A 93 12.93 2.99 2.27
N PRO A 94 12.38 4.00 1.56
CA PRO A 94 11.92 5.19 2.26
C PRO A 94 11.00 4.72 3.39
N ASP A 95 11.24 5.23 4.60
CA ASP A 95 10.37 5.09 5.79
C ASP A 95 9.01 5.71 5.47
N ALA A 96 8.28 5.05 4.58
CA ALA A 96 6.99 5.40 4.08
C ALA A 96 6.07 4.30 4.55
N ASP A 97 5.95 4.14 5.88
CA ASP A 97 4.65 3.85 6.41
C ASP A 97 3.81 5.10 6.08
N PRO A 98 2.86 5.06 5.12
CA PRO A 98 1.98 6.19 4.86
C PRO A 98 0.94 6.29 6.00
N SER A 99 1.36 6.05 7.25
CA SER A 99 0.57 6.23 8.44
C SER A 99 0.24 7.71 8.55
N HIS A 100 -0.91 8.09 8.02
CA HIS A 100 -1.55 9.37 8.24
C HIS A 100 -0.73 10.61 7.87
N GLU A 101 0.25 10.53 6.96
CA GLU A 101 0.64 11.75 6.24
C GLU A 101 -0.64 12.31 5.64
N GLN A 102 -0.98 13.55 6.00
CA GLN A 102 -2.15 14.24 5.50
C GLN A 102 -2.01 14.30 3.98
N LEU A 103 -2.53 13.26 3.31
CA LEU A 103 -2.63 13.24 1.86
C LEU A 103 -3.31 14.54 1.51
N ASN A 104 -2.62 15.38 0.73
CA ASN A 104 -3.18 16.60 0.18
C ASN A 104 -4.21 16.19 -0.87
N LEU A 105 -5.33 15.64 -0.40
CA LEU A 105 -6.40 15.12 -1.23
C LEU A 105 -7.01 16.31 -1.95
N PRO A 106 -7.19 16.22 -3.28
CA PRO A 106 -7.95 17.22 -4.00
C PRO A 106 -9.33 17.43 -3.36
N PRO A 107 -9.82 18.68 -3.30
CA PRO A 107 -11.14 18.96 -2.76
C PRO A 107 -12.23 18.21 -3.55
N ASN A 108 -13.25 17.73 -2.83
CA ASN A 108 -14.36 16.90 -3.33
C ASN A 108 -13.97 15.49 -3.80
N SER A 109 -12.89 14.95 -3.23
CA SER A 109 -12.58 13.53 -3.39
C SER A 109 -13.50 12.67 -2.53
N LEU A 110 -14.11 11.65 -3.13
CA LEU A 110 -14.92 10.66 -2.46
C LEU A 110 -14.05 9.49 -2.01
N THR A 111 -14.08 9.15 -0.73
CA THR A 111 -13.42 7.93 -0.22
C THR A 111 -14.24 6.71 -0.62
N LEU A 112 -13.65 5.81 -1.41
CA LEU A 112 -14.28 4.54 -1.79
C LEU A 112 -13.91 3.41 -0.82
N TRP A 113 -12.66 3.39 -0.39
CA TRP A 113 -12.12 2.38 0.51
C TRP A 113 -10.99 2.97 1.36
N ARG A 114 -10.87 2.47 2.59
CA ARG A 114 -9.76 2.74 3.49
C ARG A 114 -9.45 1.48 4.30
N ILE A 115 -8.17 1.24 4.56
CA ILE A 115 -7.70 0.13 5.37
C ILE A 115 -8.19 0.29 6.81
N MET A 116 -8.46 -0.85 7.44
CA MET A 116 -8.70 -0.86 8.88
C MET A 116 -7.40 -0.57 9.63
N PRO A 117 -7.46 0.18 10.75
CA PRO A 117 -6.27 0.46 11.53
C PRO A 117 -5.60 -0.83 12.00
N LYS A 118 -4.27 -0.81 12.01
CA LYS A 118 -3.45 -1.95 12.45
C LYS A 118 -3.73 -2.22 13.93
N LEU A 119 -3.92 -3.49 14.27
CA LEU A 119 -4.06 -3.90 15.66
C LEU A 119 -2.71 -3.81 16.36
N GLU A 120 -2.70 -3.31 17.60
CA GLU A 120 -1.48 -3.20 18.41
C GLU A 120 -0.74 -4.54 18.55
N TYR A 121 -1.50 -5.63 18.71
CA TYR A 121 -0.96 -6.98 18.83
C TYR A 121 -0.69 -7.66 17.48
N GLY A 122 -0.93 -7.01 16.34
CA GLY A 122 -0.75 -7.61 15.02
C GLY A 122 0.67 -8.15 14.78
N LEU A 123 1.69 -7.48 15.31
CA LEU A 123 3.09 -7.92 15.21
C LEU A 123 3.34 -9.29 15.86
N GLN A 124 2.58 -9.63 16.90
CA GLN A 124 2.69 -10.93 17.59
C GLN A 124 2.00 -12.06 16.81
N TYR A 125 1.09 -11.70 15.89
CA TYR A 125 0.30 -12.63 15.08
C TYR A 125 0.58 -12.43 13.59
N TYR A 126 1.86 -12.47 13.21
CA TYR A 126 2.31 -12.45 11.80
C TYR A 126 1.84 -11.24 10.98
N ASN A 127 1.58 -10.10 11.63
CA ASN A 127 0.95 -8.91 11.03
C ASN A 127 -0.44 -9.19 10.40
N PHE A 128 -1.17 -10.17 10.91
CA PHE A 128 -2.50 -10.50 10.41
C PHE A 128 -3.53 -9.43 10.76
N SER A 129 -4.46 -9.23 9.83
CA SER A 129 -5.71 -8.51 10.09
C SER A 129 -6.65 -9.38 10.94
N LEU A 130 -7.66 -8.76 11.59
CA LEU A 130 -8.72 -9.51 12.26
C LEU A 130 -9.42 -10.50 11.31
N PHE A 131 -9.64 -10.08 10.06
CA PHE A 131 -10.21 -10.95 9.04
C PHE A 131 -9.34 -12.19 8.82
N THR A 132 -8.03 -12.00 8.67
CA THR A 132 -7.07 -13.10 8.49
C THR A 132 -7.01 -14.01 9.71
N MET A 133 -7.00 -13.46 10.93
CA MET A 133 -7.04 -14.25 12.17
C MET A 133 -8.27 -15.15 12.24
N ALA A 134 -9.41 -14.72 11.70
CA ALA A 134 -10.64 -15.48 11.71
C ALA A 134 -10.70 -16.59 10.64
N LEU A 135 -9.90 -16.54 9.57
CA LEU A 135 -9.99 -17.48 8.44
C LEU A 135 -9.77 -18.95 8.87
N ASN A 136 -8.83 -19.18 9.79
CA ASN A 136 -8.48 -20.51 10.27
C ASN A 136 -9.11 -20.87 11.62
N GLN A 137 -10.13 -20.12 12.04
CA GLN A 137 -10.79 -20.40 13.32
C GLN A 137 -11.74 -21.61 13.20
N LEU A 138 -11.46 -22.67 13.94
CA LEU A 138 -12.43 -23.74 14.20
C LEU A 138 -13.37 -23.31 15.33
N THR A 139 -14.57 -22.87 14.97
CA THR A 139 -15.63 -22.60 15.95
C THR A 139 -16.07 -23.88 16.65
N GLU A 140 -16.61 -23.75 17.86
CA GLU A 140 -17.10 -24.91 18.63
C GLU A 140 -18.20 -25.67 17.88
N GLU A 141 -19.03 -24.98 17.10
CA GLU A 141 -20.03 -25.59 16.22
C GLU A 141 -19.37 -26.54 15.21
N ASN A 142 -18.31 -26.10 14.55
CA ASN A 142 -17.60 -26.90 13.54
C ASN A 142 -16.76 -28.03 14.17
N LYS A 143 -16.28 -27.85 15.40
CA LYS A 143 -15.60 -28.92 16.14
C LYS A 143 -16.57 -30.03 16.55
N ASN A 144 -17.73 -29.64 17.07
CA ASN A 144 -18.74 -30.55 17.61
C ASN A 144 -19.58 -31.21 16.52
N ASN A 145 -19.73 -30.55 15.37
CA ASN A 145 -20.40 -31.10 14.20
C ASN A 145 -19.43 -31.21 13.02
N ARG A 146 -18.60 -32.27 13.00
CA ARG A 146 -17.65 -32.52 11.90
C ARG A 146 -18.29 -32.75 10.53
N SER A 147 -19.62 -32.84 10.44
CA SER A 147 -20.34 -32.88 9.15
C SER A 147 -20.56 -31.49 8.54
N SER A 148 -20.32 -30.41 9.30
CA SER A 148 -20.51 -29.04 8.81
C SER A 148 -19.43 -28.60 7.81
N LEU A 149 -18.25 -29.22 7.85
CA LEU A 149 -17.13 -28.95 6.95
C LEU A 149 -16.64 -30.24 6.29
N PRO A 150 -16.22 -30.19 5.02
CA PRO A 150 -15.63 -31.34 4.37
C PRO A 150 -14.28 -31.72 5.02
N PRO A 151 -13.86 -32.99 4.99
CA PRO A 151 -12.57 -33.43 5.55
C PRO A 151 -11.36 -32.79 4.84
N THR A 152 -11.56 -32.18 3.67
CA THR A 152 -10.54 -31.45 2.91
C THR A 152 -10.45 -29.96 3.25
N ASP A 153 -11.23 -29.47 4.22
CA ASP A 153 -11.15 -28.08 4.66
C ASP A 153 -9.77 -27.79 5.31
N SER A 154 -9.16 -26.66 4.95
CA SER A 154 -7.82 -26.30 5.40
C SER A 154 -7.70 -26.20 6.92
N ARG A 155 -8.80 -25.93 7.64
CA ARG A 155 -8.80 -25.88 9.11
C ARG A 155 -8.48 -27.21 9.78
N PHE A 156 -8.58 -28.33 9.07
CA PHE A 156 -8.25 -29.66 9.58
C PHE A 156 -6.82 -30.09 9.28
N ARG A 157 -6.01 -29.24 8.65
CA ARG A 157 -4.59 -29.50 8.41
C ARG A 157 -3.81 -29.43 9.73
N PRO A 158 -3.08 -30.50 10.12
CA PRO A 158 -2.36 -30.53 11.40
C PRO A 158 -1.03 -29.75 11.40
N ASP A 159 -0.57 -29.31 10.22
CA ASP A 159 0.70 -28.62 9.99
C ASP A 159 0.58 -27.08 9.90
N ILE A 160 -0.65 -26.56 9.86
CA ILE A 160 -0.98 -25.13 9.86
C ILE A 160 -1.25 -24.68 11.30
#